data_AF-A0A6M1YWX9-F1
#
_entry.id   AF-A0A6M1YWX9-F1
#
_cell.length_a   1.000
_cell.length_b   1.000
_cell.length_c   1.000
_cell.angle_alpha   90.00
_cell.angle_beta   90.00
_cell.angle_gamma   90.00
#
_symmetry.space_group_name_H-M   'P 1'
#
loop_
_entity.id
_entity.type
_entity.pdbx_description
1 polymer ?
#
loop_
_entity_poly.entity_id
_entity_poly.type
_entity_poly.pdbx_seq_one_letter_code
_entity_poly.pdbx_strand_id
1 'polypeptide(L)'
;INITDTVWQKAEEIVWGKINFDSISIDASYFHLLLAAIRYQLQLGYKIASLLENKKTQDISGYFPKIYPKALEKKKEIAAFYKTTFYKQAIKDLFEIDLLSKTVSFDFSYLLDLLKTKLLYLSTYDINSTT
;
A
#
# COMPACT_ATOMS: atom_id res chain seq x y z
N ILE A 1 27.10 3.15 -4.69
CA ILE A 1 26.13 3.59 -5.71
C ILE A 1 24.87 3.98 -4.96
N ASN A 2 24.64 5.27 -4.70
CA ASN A 2 23.37 5.74 -4.14
C ASN A 2 22.35 5.70 -5.28
N ILE A 3 21.65 4.57 -5.41
CA ILE A 3 20.48 4.50 -6.28
C ILE A 3 19.43 5.32 -5.53
N THR A 4 19.11 6.50 -6.02
CA THR A 4 17.94 7.25 -5.54
C THR A 4 16.73 6.36 -5.79
N ASP A 5 16.20 5.77 -4.71
CA ASP A 5 15.01 4.92 -4.81
C ASP A 5 13.90 5.70 -5.49
N THR A 6 13.35 5.12 -6.56
CA THR A 6 12.23 5.72 -7.28
C THR A 6 11.00 5.76 -6.36
N VAL A 7 10.09 6.71 -6.62
CA VAL A 7 8.78 6.79 -5.96
C VAL A 7 8.06 5.43 -5.97
N TRP A 8 8.22 4.68 -7.05
CA TRP A 8 7.62 3.36 -7.21
C TRP A 8 8.21 2.31 -6.28
N GLN A 9 9.55 2.29 -6.13
CA GLN A 9 10.24 1.43 -5.17
C GLN A 9 9.84 1.77 -3.74
N LYS A 10 9.74 3.08 -3.39
CA LYS A 10 9.26 3.51 -2.07
C LYS A 10 7.83 3.08 -1.79
N ALA A 11 6.92 3.26 -2.74
CA ALA A 11 5.56 2.76 -2.61
C ALA A 11 5.50 1.24 -2.45
N GLU A 12 6.38 0.51 -3.14
CA GLU A 12 6.48 -0.93 -3.00
C GLU A 12 6.97 -1.34 -1.60
N GLU A 13 7.99 -0.68 -1.07
CA GLU A 13 8.50 -0.89 0.29
C GLU A 13 7.47 -0.60 1.37
N ILE A 14 6.67 0.46 1.18
CA ILE A 14 5.59 0.84 2.10
C ILE A 14 4.53 -0.27 2.17
N VAL A 15 4.05 -0.76 1.03
CA VAL A 15 2.94 -1.73 1.01
C VAL A 15 3.39 -3.17 1.26
N TRP A 16 4.58 -3.55 0.76
CA TRP A 16 5.03 -4.95 0.74
C TRP A 16 6.29 -5.21 1.58
N GLY A 17 6.92 -4.17 2.13
CA GLY A 17 8.05 -4.31 3.03
C GLY A 17 7.56 -4.53 4.45
N LYS A 18 7.35 -3.43 5.18
CA LYS A 18 6.82 -3.37 6.56
C LYS A 18 6.28 -1.96 6.88
N ILE A 19 5.69 -1.25 5.92
CA ILE A 19 5.18 0.11 6.14
C ILE A 19 6.32 1.04 6.59
N ASN A 20 7.43 1.00 5.84
CA ASN A 20 8.60 1.83 6.12
C ASN A 20 8.51 3.17 5.37
N PHE A 21 8.52 4.27 6.12
CA PHE A 21 8.51 5.66 5.62
C PHE A 21 9.80 6.42 5.98
N ASP A 22 10.87 5.71 6.34
CA ASP A 22 12.09 6.35 6.82
C ASP A 22 12.75 7.19 5.72
N SER A 23 13.29 8.35 6.11
CA SER A 23 14.11 9.24 5.29
C SER A 23 13.43 9.82 4.03
N ILE A 24 12.13 10.11 4.08
CA ILE A 24 11.44 10.78 2.96
C ILE A 24 11.49 12.30 3.16
N SER A 25 12.29 12.99 2.35
CA SER A 25 12.18 14.45 2.16
C SER A 25 11.09 14.71 1.13
N ILE A 26 10.12 15.56 1.46
CA ILE A 26 8.87 15.64 0.72
C ILE A 26 8.62 17.08 0.31
N ASP A 27 8.60 17.30 -1.01
CA ASP A 27 7.88 18.43 -1.58
C ASP A 27 6.47 17.99 -2.02
N ALA A 28 5.62 18.96 -2.38
CA ALA A 28 4.25 18.69 -2.81
C ALA A 28 4.17 17.72 -4.00
N SER A 29 5.07 17.87 -4.98
CA SER A 29 5.05 17.05 -6.19
C SER A 29 5.39 15.60 -5.87
N TYR A 30 6.44 15.40 -5.08
CA TYR A 30 6.85 14.09 -4.60
C TYR A 30 5.76 13.44 -3.75
N PHE A 31 5.12 14.20 -2.85
CA PHE A 31 4.01 13.72 -2.02
C PHE A 31 2.87 13.13 -2.86
N HIS A 32 2.34 13.90 -3.82
CA HIS A 32 1.21 13.44 -4.62
C HIS A 32 1.57 12.27 -5.54
N LEU A 33 2.80 12.26 -6.09
CA LEU A 33 3.30 11.12 -6.85
C LEU A 33 3.41 9.86 -5.99
N LEU A 34 3.90 10.00 -4.75
CA LEU A 34 4.01 8.91 -3.80
C LEU A 34 2.62 8.38 -3.40
N LEU A 35 1.66 9.23 -3.09
CA LEU A 35 0.29 8.79 -2.80
C LEU A 35 -0.32 8.01 -3.98
N ALA A 36 -0.13 8.49 -5.21
CA ALA A 36 -0.61 7.79 -6.41
C ALA A 36 0.06 6.40 -6.57
N ALA A 37 1.36 6.29 -6.28
CA ALA A 37 2.09 5.03 -6.33
C ALA A 37 1.67 4.06 -5.21
N ILE A 38 1.50 4.55 -3.97
CA ILE A 38 1.00 3.75 -2.83
C ILE A 38 -0.40 3.23 -3.16
N ARG A 39 -1.27 4.07 -3.72
CA ARG A 39 -2.63 3.67 -4.14
C ARG A 39 -2.57 2.50 -5.11
N TYR A 40 -1.71 2.56 -6.12
CA TYR A 40 -1.55 1.48 -7.08
C TYR A 40 -1.12 0.18 -6.39
N GLN A 41 -0.12 0.24 -5.49
CA GLN A 41 0.36 -0.94 -4.76
C GLN A 41 -0.72 -1.53 -3.84
N LEU A 42 -1.51 -0.69 -3.15
CA LEU A 42 -2.63 -1.15 -2.32
C LEU A 42 -3.75 -1.77 -3.17
N GLN A 43 -4.08 -1.20 -4.33
CA GLN A 43 -5.06 -1.78 -5.27
C GLN A 43 -4.59 -3.13 -5.82
N LEU A 44 -3.30 -3.26 -6.10
CA LEU A 44 -2.69 -4.53 -6.46
C LEU A 44 -2.84 -5.57 -5.34
N GLY A 45 -2.55 -5.17 -4.09
CA GLY A 45 -2.79 -5.99 -2.90
C GLY A 45 -4.23 -6.42 -2.72
N TYR A 46 -5.18 -5.49 -2.84
CA TYR A 46 -6.60 -5.81 -2.81
C TYR A 46 -7.01 -6.84 -3.86
N LYS A 47 -6.53 -6.68 -5.11
CA LYS A 47 -6.83 -7.62 -6.20
C LYS A 47 -6.26 -9.01 -5.90
N ILE A 48 -5.02 -9.09 -5.40
CA ILE A 48 -4.39 -10.37 -5.02
C ILE A 48 -5.19 -11.02 -3.87
N ALA A 49 -5.42 -10.29 -2.78
CA ALA A 49 -6.17 -10.79 -1.62
C ALA A 49 -7.57 -11.27 -2.01
N SER A 50 -8.28 -10.53 -2.87
CA SER A 50 -9.61 -10.91 -3.34
C SER A 50 -9.60 -12.20 -4.17
N LEU A 51 -8.58 -12.42 -5.00
CA LEU A 51 -8.45 -13.67 -5.75
C LEU A 51 -8.16 -14.87 -4.83
N LEU A 52 -7.34 -14.66 -3.79
CA LEU A 52 -6.99 -15.68 -2.80
C LEU A 52 -8.20 -16.06 -1.93
N GLU A 53 -8.95 -15.07 -1.42
CA GLU A 53 -10.12 -15.28 -0.56
C GLU A 53 -11.28 -15.97 -1.28
N ASN A 54 -11.51 -15.61 -2.55
CA ASN A 54 -12.58 -16.19 -3.35
C ASN A 54 -12.30 -17.65 -3.79
N LYS A 55 -11.21 -18.27 -3.30
CA LYS A 55 -10.77 -19.64 -3.62
C LYS A 55 -10.74 -19.96 -5.12
N LYS A 56 -10.59 -18.94 -5.98
CA LYS A 56 -10.75 -19.11 -7.43
C LYS A 56 -9.59 -19.89 -8.04
N THR A 57 -8.38 -19.81 -7.47
CA THR A 57 -7.24 -20.69 -7.78
C THR A 57 -6.07 -20.38 -6.83
N GLN A 58 -5.26 -21.39 -6.47
CA GLN A 58 -3.94 -21.18 -5.85
C GLN A 58 -2.95 -20.52 -6.82
N ASP A 59 -3.17 -20.73 -8.13
CA ASP A 59 -2.44 -20.09 -9.21
C ASP A 59 -3.17 -18.84 -9.70
N ILE A 60 -2.61 -17.68 -9.38
CA ILE A 60 -3.09 -16.37 -9.84
C ILE A 60 -2.14 -15.73 -10.86
N SER A 61 -1.11 -16.45 -11.31
CA SER A 61 -0.05 -15.92 -12.19
C SER A 61 -0.61 -15.34 -13.50
N GLY A 62 -1.62 -16.00 -14.08
CA GLY A 62 -2.31 -15.53 -15.29
C GLY A 62 -2.98 -14.16 -15.17
N TYR A 63 -3.30 -13.70 -13.96
CA TYR A 63 -3.90 -12.38 -13.73
C TYR A 63 -2.86 -11.25 -13.65
N PHE A 64 -1.57 -11.59 -13.56
CA PHE A 64 -0.47 -10.66 -13.33
C PHE A 64 0.73 -10.96 -14.27
N PRO A 65 0.55 -10.94 -15.60
CA PRO A 65 1.58 -11.35 -16.55
C PRO A 65 2.84 -10.45 -16.55
N LYS A 66 2.75 -9.26 -15.96
CA LYS A 66 3.84 -8.29 -15.85
C LYS A 66 4.63 -8.39 -14.54
N ILE A 67 4.21 -9.25 -13.61
CA ILE A 67 4.87 -9.44 -12.33
C ILE A 67 5.69 -10.72 -12.40
N TYR A 68 6.97 -10.63 -12.07
CA TYR A 68 7.84 -11.81 -12.04
C TYR A 68 7.32 -12.83 -11.01
N PRO A 69 7.32 -14.15 -11.32
CA PRO A 69 6.69 -15.16 -10.45
C PRO A 69 7.18 -15.12 -8.99
N LYS A 70 8.49 -14.98 -8.77
CA LYS A 70 9.06 -14.89 -7.43
C LYS A 70 8.57 -13.66 -6.64
N ALA A 71 8.38 -12.53 -7.32
CA ALA A 71 7.85 -11.32 -6.70
C ALA A 71 6.35 -11.48 -6.39
N LEU A 72 5.61 -12.16 -7.27
CA LEU A 72 4.20 -12.46 -7.05
C LEU A 72 3.99 -13.38 -5.85
N GLU A 73 4.81 -14.42 -5.66
CA GLU A 73 4.71 -15.30 -4.48
C GLU A 73 4.90 -14.54 -3.17
N LYS A 74 5.91 -13.67 -3.08
CA LYS A 74 6.08 -12.81 -1.89
C LYS A 74 4.87 -11.91 -1.65
N LYS A 75 4.32 -11.31 -2.71
CA LYS A 75 3.11 -10.47 -2.61
C LYS A 75 1.88 -11.28 -2.23
N LYS A 76 1.75 -12.53 -2.66
CA LYS A 76 0.68 -13.45 -2.26
C LYS A 76 0.72 -13.73 -0.77
N GLU A 77 1.88 -14.05 -0.21
CA GLU A 77 2.04 -14.30 1.22
C GLU A 77 1.57 -13.11 2.06
N ILE A 78 2.02 -11.91 1.69
CA ILE A 78 1.66 -10.66 2.37
C ILE A 78 0.17 -10.34 2.20
N ALA A 79 -0.36 -10.49 0.99
CA ALA A 79 -1.76 -10.22 0.71
C ALA A 79 -2.71 -11.22 1.39
N ALA A 80 -2.29 -12.48 1.53
CA ALA A 80 -3.01 -13.49 2.30
C ALA A 80 -3.02 -13.16 3.79
N PHE A 81 -1.93 -12.60 4.32
CA PHE A 81 -1.85 -12.16 5.71
C PHE A 81 -2.78 -10.98 6.00
N TYR A 82 -2.73 -9.92 5.18
CA TYR A 82 -3.51 -8.70 5.41
C TYR A 82 -4.98 -8.79 5.00
N LYS A 83 -5.35 -9.71 4.08
CA LYS A 83 -6.73 -9.88 3.59
C LYS A 83 -7.30 -8.64 2.90
N THR A 84 -8.48 -8.78 2.30
CA THR A 84 -9.14 -7.70 1.55
C THR A 84 -9.57 -6.54 2.45
N THR A 85 -9.87 -6.80 3.72
CA THR A 85 -10.29 -5.81 4.73
C THR A 85 -9.24 -4.73 4.93
N PHE A 86 -7.98 -5.12 5.17
CA PHE A 86 -6.85 -4.21 5.29
C PHE A 86 -6.73 -3.30 4.08
N TYR A 87 -6.64 -3.87 2.87
CA TYR A 87 -6.41 -3.07 1.67
C TYR A 87 -7.57 -2.11 1.37
N LYS A 88 -8.82 -2.56 1.60
CA LYS A 88 -9.99 -1.71 1.40
C LYS A 88 -9.97 -0.49 2.33
N GLN A 89 -9.64 -0.71 3.60
CA GLN A 89 -9.56 0.37 4.59
C GLN A 89 -8.34 1.27 4.33
N ALA A 90 -7.18 0.71 4.02
CA ALA A 90 -5.98 1.45 3.67
C ALA A 90 -6.17 2.36 2.44
N ILE A 91 -6.88 1.89 1.40
CA ILE A 91 -7.20 2.71 0.23
C ILE A 91 -8.12 3.87 0.60
N LYS A 92 -9.11 3.65 1.47
CA LYS A 92 -9.99 4.70 1.97
C LYS A 92 -9.21 5.76 2.75
N ASP A 93 -8.39 5.32 3.69
CA ASP A 93 -7.53 6.20 4.50
C ASP A 93 -6.56 7.02 3.63
N LEU A 94 -5.98 6.40 2.60
CA LEU A 94 -5.13 7.08 1.63
C LEU A 94 -5.90 8.16 0.85
N PHE A 95 -7.14 7.88 0.45
CA PHE A 95 -7.98 8.83 -0.27
C PHE A 95 -8.35 10.04 0.61
N GLU A 96 -8.66 9.81 1.88
CA GLU A 96 -8.90 10.90 2.84
C GLU A 96 -7.67 11.81 2.96
N ILE A 97 -6.47 11.23 3.03
CA ILE A 97 -5.22 12.00 3.10
C ILE A 97 -4.95 12.78 1.81
N ASP A 98 -5.18 12.18 0.64
CA ASP A 98 -5.07 12.87 -0.65
C ASP A 98 -6.06 14.06 -0.71
N LEU A 99 -7.28 13.89 -0.22
CA LEU A 99 -8.27 14.97 -0.16
C LEU A 99 -7.84 16.10 0.81
N LEU A 100 -7.36 15.76 2.00
CA LEU A 100 -6.86 16.72 2.99
C LEU A 100 -5.70 17.54 2.41
N SER A 101 -4.77 16.90 1.70
CA SER A 101 -3.63 17.57 1.07
C SER A 101 -3.99 18.60 0.01
N LYS A 102 -5.19 18.52 -0.57
CA LYS A 102 -5.68 19.41 -1.63
C LYS A 102 -6.61 20.51 -1.13
N THR A 103 -7.17 20.33 0.07
CA THR A 103 -8.23 21.21 0.61
C THR A 103 -7.72 22.15 1.68
N VAL A 104 -6.67 21.75 2.39
CA VAL A 104 -6.08 22.52 3.48
C VAL A 104 -4.57 22.53 3.29
N SER A 105 -3.92 23.67 3.57
CA SER A 105 -2.47 23.80 3.58
C SER A 105 -1.88 23.10 4.82
N PHE A 106 -1.86 21.77 4.79
CA PHE A 106 -1.17 20.93 5.76
C PHE A 106 0.30 20.72 5.39
N ASP A 107 1.12 20.45 6.40
CA ASP A 107 2.47 19.94 6.21
C ASP A 107 2.41 18.52 5.64
N PHE A 108 3.07 18.29 4.49
CA PHE A 108 3.05 16.98 3.82
C PHE A 108 3.76 15.89 4.62
N SER A 109 4.75 16.25 5.44
CA SER A 109 5.43 15.33 6.34
C SER A 109 4.44 14.83 7.40
N TYR A 110 3.65 15.74 7.97
CA TYR A 110 2.58 15.39 8.92
C TYR A 110 1.55 14.45 8.28
N LEU A 111 1.13 14.72 7.05
CA LEU A 111 0.19 13.84 6.33
C LEU A 111 0.77 12.45 6.05
N LEU A 112 2.07 12.34 5.75
CA LEU A 112 2.71 11.02 5.62
C LEU A 112 2.83 10.29 6.96
N ASP A 113 3.14 11.00 8.06
CA ASP A 113 3.18 10.39 9.39
C ASP A 113 1.80 9.89 9.82
N LEU A 114 0.74 10.62 9.46
CA LEU A 114 -0.64 10.20 9.67
C LEU A 114 -0.96 8.95 8.84
N LEU A 115 -0.55 8.91 7.56
CA LEU A 115 -0.72 7.73 6.71
C LEU A 115 0.02 6.52 7.29
N LYS A 116 1.28 6.69 7.69
CA LYS A 116 2.11 5.66 8.30
C LYS A 116 1.41 5.08 9.53
N THR A 117 0.95 5.93 10.42
CA THR A 117 0.24 5.54 11.65
C THR A 117 -1.01 4.73 11.33
N LYS A 118 -1.84 5.20 10.39
CA LYS A 118 -3.06 4.49 9.96
C LYS A 118 -2.74 3.12 9.38
N LEU A 119 -1.76 3.02 8.47
CA LEU A 119 -1.35 1.75 7.89
C LEU A 119 -0.80 0.78 8.94
N LEU A 120 0.04 1.26 9.87
CA LEU A 120 0.58 0.44 10.96
C LEU A 120 -0.54 -0.07 11.87
N TYR A 121 -1.48 0.80 12.22
CA TYR A 121 -2.65 0.42 13.02
C TYR A 121 -3.44 -0.70 12.33
N LEU A 122 -3.76 -0.54 11.04
CA LEU A 122 -4.47 -1.57 10.28
C LEU A 122 -3.68 -2.88 10.17
N SER A 123 -2.35 -2.80 10.05
CA SER A 123 -1.49 -3.99 9.94
C SER A 123 -1.34 -4.76 11.25
N THR A 124 -1.53 -4.10 12.39
CA THR A 124 -1.30 -4.66 13.74
C THR A 124 -2.60 -5.11 14.39
N TYR A 125 -3.66 -4.34 14.19
CA TYR A 125 -4.96 -4.52 14.86
C TYR A 125 -6.02 -5.06 13.90
N ASP A 126 -5.59 -5.89 12.92
CA ASP A 126 -6.48 -6.40 11.90
C ASP A 126 -7.80 -6.89 12.52
N ILE A 127 -8.85 -6.38 11.89
CA ILE A 127 -10.23 -6.32 12.32
C ILE A 127 -10.75 -7.76 12.33
N ASN A 128 -10.50 -8.46 13.44
CA ASN A 128 -11.16 -9.71 13.82
C ASN A 128 -12.62 -9.47 14.25
N SER A 129 -13.20 -8.31 13.93
CA SER A 129 -14.56 -7.92 14.27
C SER A 129 -15.39 -7.70 13.01
N THR A 130 -15.69 -8.77 12.28
CA THR A 130 -17.10 -9.08 11.95
C THR A 130 -17.26 -10.54 11.58
N THR A 131 -18.11 -11.17 12.39
CA THR A 131 -18.76 -12.47 12.23
C THR A 131 -19.49 -12.60 10.90
#